data_AF-A0A1S1M0Q1-F1
#
_entry.id   AF-A0A1S1M0Q1-F1
#
_cell.length_a   1.000
_cell.length_b   1.000
_cell.length_c   1.000
_cell.angle_alpha   90.00
_cell.angle_beta   90.00
_cell.angle_gamma   90.00
#
_symmetry.space_group_name_H-M   'P 1'
#
loop_
_entity.id
_entity.type
_entity.pdbx_description
1 polymer ?
#
loop_
_entity_poly.entity_id
_entity_poly.type
_entity_poly.pdbx_seq_one_letter_code
_entity_poly.pdbx_strand_id
1 'polypeptide(L)'
;MTTGGTIATEVGSDGIARHRSSGDDLLASSGDDLLAASGYGEVVVDDLMTIDSSEMTPQRWQQIAASIRAHIAGGASGVVIAHGTDTLEETALWLALTCAVQVPVVLTGAQRSGDHPESDGPGNLRDALTVAASGETLGVVVCFAGQVYAAPGLRKIDLADPAGFAGATTVGHVRDGVFVRSCDAPAPFLGTVTRAALPRVDIVSLYPGADAVALDAYVRAGAQGLVLESMGAGNANDVVIETVSRLVENGIRVLVTTRVPGGALTTGYAPGQRLIDAGAVVVPRLRSAQARVLLMAALSTGSDLRAVVDRLG
;
A
#
# COMPACT_ATOMS: atom_id res chain seq x y z
N MET A 1 11.84 3.23 -11.73
CA MET A 1 11.34 4.50 -11.16
C MET A 1 11.68 4.58 -9.69
N THR A 2 12.17 5.73 -9.22
CA THR A 2 12.46 5.95 -7.79
C THR A 2 11.48 6.96 -7.20
N THR A 3 11.11 6.76 -5.94
CA THR A 3 10.31 7.70 -5.14
C THR A 3 11.04 8.18 -3.88
N GLY A 4 12.29 7.75 -3.71
CA GLY A 4 13.09 7.89 -2.49
C GLY A 4 13.04 6.63 -1.64
N GLY A 5 13.01 6.82 -0.31
CA GLY A 5 13.02 5.72 0.66
C GLY A 5 14.42 5.21 1.03
N THR A 6 14.47 4.37 2.07
CA THR A 6 15.69 3.86 2.72
C THR A 6 16.68 3.21 1.75
N ILE A 7 16.19 2.56 0.70
CA ILE A 7 16.99 1.92 -0.36
C ILE A 7 17.98 2.90 -1.02
N ALA A 8 17.65 4.20 -1.06
CA ALA A 8 18.46 5.27 -1.63
C ALA A 8 19.12 6.17 -0.57
N THR A 9 19.16 5.75 0.70
CA THR A 9 19.72 6.53 1.81
C THR A 9 21.10 6.06 2.26
N GLU A 10 21.90 6.99 2.77
CA GLU A 10 23.11 6.71 3.56
C GLU A 10 22.98 7.32 4.95
N VAL A 11 23.57 6.69 5.96
CA VAL A 11 23.61 7.19 7.34
C VAL A 11 24.80 8.13 7.51
N GLY A 12 24.51 9.40 7.83
CA GLY A 12 25.55 10.38 8.13
C GLY A 12 26.30 10.07 9.42
N SER A 13 27.44 10.73 9.63
CA SER A 13 28.21 10.63 10.89
C SER A 13 27.44 11.03 12.17
N ASP A 14 26.30 11.70 12.00
CA ASP A 14 25.34 12.08 13.04
C ASP A 14 24.28 11.00 13.32
N GLY A 15 24.36 9.85 12.64
CA GLY A 15 23.39 8.76 12.76
C GLY A 15 22.08 9.00 12.02
N ILE A 16 21.96 10.08 11.24
CA ILE A 16 20.74 10.44 10.50
C ILE A 16 20.84 9.95 9.06
N ALA A 17 19.91 9.09 8.66
CA ALA A 17 19.78 8.62 7.28
C ALA A 17 19.29 9.76 6.38
N ARG A 18 19.92 9.93 5.21
CA ARG A 18 19.56 10.93 4.20
C ARG A 18 19.64 10.33 2.80
N HIS A 19 18.73 10.74 1.94
CA HIS A 19 18.74 10.31 0.54
C HIS A 19 20.00 10.79 -0.18
N ARG A 20 20.70 9.87 -0.84
CA ARG A 20 22.04 10.09 -1.43
C ARG A 20 22.27 9.37 -2.76
N SER A 21 21.44 8.40 -3.13
CA SER A 21 21.60 7.61 -4.35
C SER A 21 20.56 7.97 -5.41
N SER A 22 20.99 8.19 -6.65
CA SER A 22 20.10 8.25 -7.82
C SER A 22 19.59 6.86 -8.21
N GLY A 23 18.59 6.77 -9.08
CA GLY A 23 18.16 5.48 -9.62
C GLY A 23 19.27 4.74 -10.38
N ASP A 24 20.17 5.46 -11.05
CA ASP A 24 21.34 4.86 -11.71
C ASP A 24 22.32 4.26 -10.69
N ASP A 25 22.54 4.93 -9.56
CA ASP A 25 23.37 4.40 -8.47
C ASP A 25 22.78 3.11 -7.88
N LEU A 26 21.44 3.07 -7.73
CA LEU A 26 20.74 1.87 -7.27
C LEU A 26 20.92 0.71 -8.25
N LEU A 27 20.73 0.93 -9.55
CA LEU A 27 20.94 -0.10 -10.57
C LEU A 27 22.37 -0.62 -10.59
N ALA A 28 23.36 0.29 -10.52
CA ALA A 28 24.77 -0.09 -10.47
C ALA A 28 25.07 -0.97 -9.24
N SER A 29 24.51 -0.63 -8.08
CA SER A 29 24.67 -1.41 -6.84
C SER A 29 24.01 -2.79 -6.89
N SER A 30 22.94 -2.94 -7.68
CA SER A 30 22.30 -4.22 -7.95
C SER A 30 23.08 -5.10 -8.93
N GLY A 31 24.27 -4.71 -9.36
CA GLY A 31 25.12 -5.51 -10.24
C GLY A 31 24.58 -5.55 -11.66
N ASP A 32 24.78 -4.44 -12.37
CA ASP A 32 24.37 -4.20 -13.77
C ASP A 32 24.79 -5.34 -14.72
N ASP A 33 25.98 -5.93 -14.49
CA ASP A 33 26.49 -7.09 -15.24
C ASP A 33 25.61 -8.34 -15.10
N LEU A 34 25.00 -8.55 -13.94
CA LEU A 34 24.09 -9.68 -13.70
C LEU A 34 22.73 -9.43 -14.36
N LEU A 35 22.27 -8.17 -14.44
CA LEU A 35 21.02 -7.79 -15.11
C LEU A 35 21.14 -7.94 -16.64
N ALA A 36 22.28 -7.56 -17.21
CA ALA A 36 22.61 -7.78 -18.62
C ALA A 36 22.77 -9.28 -18.95
N ALA A 37 23.35 -10.08 -18.05
CA ALA A 37 23.53 -11.52 -18.23
C ALA A 37 22.23 -12.34 -18.13
N SER A 38 21.23 -11.83 -17.41
CA SER A 38 19.92 -12.47 -17.24
C SER A 38 18.94 -12.27 -18.40
N GLY A 39 19.32 -11.56 -19.45
CA GLY A 39 18.48 -11.34 -20.63
C GLY A 39 17.31 -10.37 -20.41
N TYR A 40 17.37 -9.57 -19.35
CA TYR A 40 16.44 -8.46 -19.15
C TYR A 40 16.75 -7.39 -20.21
N GLY A 41 15.71 -6.81 -20.82
CA GLY A 41 15.87 -5.78 -21.84
C GLY A 41 16.48 -4.48 -21.31
N GLU A 42 16.41 -3.42 -22.09
CA GLU A 42 16.83 -2.08 -21.68
C GLU A 42 16.11 -1.63 -20.39
N VAL A 43 16.87 -1.22 -19.37
CA VAL A 43 16.33 -0.65 -18.13
C VAL A 43 16.41 0.87 -18.22
N VAL A 44 15.25 1.53 -18.13
CA VAL A 44 15.16 3.01 -18.11
C VAL A 44 14.92 3.48 -16.68
N VAL A 45 15.78 4.38 -16.21
CA VAL A 45 15.65 5.03 -14.91
C VAL A 45 14.80 6.29 -15.02
N ASP A 46 13.90 6.46 -14.05
CA ASP A 46 13.05 7.65 -13.88
C ASP A 46 13.05 8.03 -12.41
N ASP A 47 13.80 9.09 -12.06
CA ASP A 47 13.83 9.66 -10.72
C ASP A 47 12.63 10.59 -10.51
N LEU A 48 11.45 9.98 -10.36
CA LEU A 48 10.18 10.69 -10.27
C LEU A 48 10.11 11.62 -9.06
N MET A 49 10.60 11.16 -7.91
CA MET A 49 10.67 11.98 -6.69
C MET A 49 11.71 11.45 -5.70
N THR A 50 12.13 12.34 -4.81
CA THR A 50 13.11 12.06 -3.76
C THR A 50 12.53 12.47 -2.41
N ILE A 51 11.74 11.58 -1.79
CA ILE A 51 11.09 11.87 -0.51
C ILE A 51 11.23 10.72 0.49
N ASP A 52 11.02 11.05 1.76
CA ASP A 52 10.70 10.07 2.78
C ASP A 52 9.27 9.55 2.56
N SER A 53 9.03 8.24 2.76
CA SER A 53 7.70 7.66 2.57
C SER A 53 6.64 8.23 3.52
N SER A 54 7.03 8.81 4.66
CA SER A 54 6.12 9.53 5.55
C SER A 54 5.56 10.83 4.95
N GLU A 55 6.24 11.41 3.96
CA GLU A 55 5.80 12.58 3.18
C GLU A 55 4.96 12.19 1.95
N MET A 56 4.61 10.92 1.82
CA MET A 56 3.76 10.42 0.74
C MET A 56 2.34 10.96 0.90
N THR A 57 1.73 11.37 -0.22
CA THR A 57 0.38 11.95 -0.24
C THR A 57 -0.47 11.36 -1.35
N PRO A 58 -1.82 11.46 -1.25
CA PRO A 58 -2.69 11.02 -2.33
C PRO A 58 -2.37 11.67 -3.68
N GLN A 59 -1.95 12.93 -3.71
CA GLN A 59 -1.54 13.62 -4.93
C GLN A 59 -0.28 12.99 -5.55
N ARG A 60 0.69 12.60 -4.72
CA ARG A 60 1.89 11.90 -5.19
C ARG A 60 1.57 10.51 -5.71
N TRP A 61 0.61 9.80 -5.14
CA TRP A 61 0.13 8.54 -5.73
C TRP A 61 -0.41 8.73 -7.16
N GLN A 62 -1.08 9.85 -7.44
CA GLN A 62 -1.52 10.15 -8.81
C GLN A 62 -0.36 10.47 -9.75
N GLN A 63 0.70 11.12 -9.26
CA GLN A 63 1.94 11.34 -10.04
C GLN A 63 2.60 10.00 -10.39
N ILE A 64 2.72 9.08 -9.42
CA ILE A 64 3.23 7.72 -9.63
C ILE A 64 2.37 6.99 -10.67
N ALA A 65 1.04 6.99 -10.51
CA ALA A 65 0.13 6.36 -11.45
C ALA A 65 0.23 6.96 -12.87
N ALA A 66 0.44 8.27 -12.99
CA ALA A 66 0.64 8.93 -14.27
C ALA A 66 1.96 8.53 -14.94
N SER A 67 3.06 8.47 -14.17
CA SER A 67 4.35 8.03 -14.70
C SER A 67 4.32 6.55 -15.12
N ILE A 68 3.71 5.66 -14.34
CA ILE A 68 3.51 4.24 -14.73
C ILE A 68 2.81 4.15 -16.09
N ARG A 69 1.70 4.87 -16.28
CA ARG A 69 0.97 4.86 -17.56
C ARG A 69 1.81 5.41 -18.72
N ALA A 70 2.61 6.44 -18.48
CA ALA A 70 3.48 7.03 -19.50
C ALA A 70 4.56 6.03 -19.95
N HIS A 71 5.23 5.34 -19.02
CA HIS A 71 6.23 4.32 -19.34
C HIS A 71 5.62 3.11 -20.07
N ILE A 72 4.45 2.63 -19.62
CA ILE A 72 3.73 1.55 -20.31
C ILE A 72 3.35 1.97 -21.73
N ALA A 73 2.84 3.20 -21.92
CA ALA A 73 2.51 3.73 -23.24
C ALA A 73 3.76 3.90 -24.13
N GLY A 74 4.93 4.13 -23.52
CA GLY A 74 6.24 4.15 -24.18
C GLY A 74 6.79 2.77 -24.53
N GLY A 75 6.11 1.68 -24.17
CA GLY A 75 6.50 0.31 -24.50
C GLY A 75 7.15 -0.48 -23.36
N ALA A 76 7.16 0.04 -22.13
CA ALA A 76 7.68 -0.71 -20.98
C ALA A 76 6.88 -2.00 -20.76
N SER A 77 7.58 -3.14 -20.70
CA SER A 77 7.02 -4.48 -20.47
C SER A 77 6.86 -4.84 -18.99
N GLY A 78 7.29 -3.94 -18.09
CA GLY A 78 7.18 -4.04 -16.64
C GLY A 78 7.71 -2.75 -16.00
N VAL A 79 7.28 -2.47 -14.77
CA VAL A 79 7.71 -1.27 -14.03
C VAL A 79 8.16 -1.67 -12.62
N VAL A 80 9.34 -1.22 -12.21
CA VAL A 80 9.81 -1.32 -10.82
C VAL A 80 9.79 0.06 -10.16
N ILE A 81 9.26 0.12 -8.95
CA ILE A 81 9.19 1.32 -8.11
C ILE A 81 9.99 1.08 -6.83
N ALA A 82 11.14 1.74 -6.71
CA ALA A 82 11.87 1.84 -5.45
C ALA A 82 11.16 2.86 -4.54
N HIS A 83 10.70 2.39 -3.38
CA HIS A 83 9.84 3.13 -2.46
C HIS A 83 10.27 2.95 -1.01
N GLY A 84 10.02 3.96 -0.17
CA GLY A 84 10.23 3.86 1.27
C GLY A 84 9.24 2.88 1.93
N THR A 85 9.72 2.10 2.89
CA THR A 85 8.96 0.97 3.44
C THR A 85 7.80 1.40 4.35
N ASP A 86 7.82 2.61 4.91
CA ASP A 86 6.81 3.04 5.89
C ASP A 86 5.40 3.22 5.31
N THR A 87 5.29 3.57 4.03
CA THR A 87 3.99 3.74 3.35
C THR A 87 3.87 2.95 2.04
N LEU A 88 4.73 1.92 1.91
CA LEU A 88 4.74 1.05 0.74
C LEU A 88 3.40 0.32 0.59
N GLU A 89 2.83 -0.15 1.71
CA GLU A 89 1.57 -0.91 1.73
C GLU A 89 0.36 -0.11 1.24
N GLU A 90 0.27 1.20 1.56
CA GLU A 90 -0.80 2.05 1.07
C GLU A 90 -0.61 2.41 -0.39
N THR A 91 0.62 2.71 -0.79
CA THR A 91 0.94 3.08 -2.17
C THR A 91 0.68 1.92 -3.12
N ALA A 92 1.11 0.71 -2.75
CA ALA A 92 0.83 -0.52 -3.51
C ALA A 92 -0.68 -0.72 -3.67
N LEU A 93 -1.45 -0.59 -2.59
CA LEU A 93 -2.90 -0.79 -2.64
C LEU A 93 -3.59 0.27 -3.49
N TRP A 94 -3.22 1.56 -3.37
CA TRP A 94 -3.81 2.61 -4.18
C TRP A 94 -3.62 2.34 -5.67
N LEU A 95 -2.40 2.00 -6.07
CA LEU A 95 -2.08 1.68 -7.45
C LEU A 95 -2.85 0.43 -7.92
N ALA A 96 -2.93 -0.61 -7.11
CA ALA A 96 -3.68 -1.83 -7.45
C ALA A 96 -5.18 -1.56 -7.66
N LEU A 97 -5.77 -0.66 -6.87
CA LEU A 97 -7.18 -0.29 -6.96
C LEU A 97 -7.46 0.65 -8.13
N THR A 98 -6.52 1.53 -8.48
CA THR A 98 -6.81 2.72 -9.32
C THR A 98 -5.97 2.85 -10.59
N CYS A 99 -4.98 2.00 -10.81
CA CYS A 99 -4.14 2.03 -12.00
C CYS A 99 -4.39 0.77 -12.83
N ALA A 100 -5.03 0.93 -14.01
CA ALA A 100 -5.17 -0.15 -14.96
C ALA A 100 -3.79 -0.47 -15.56
N VAL A 101 -3.27 -1.66 -15.28
CA VAL A 101 -1.94 -2.10 -15.75
C VAL A 101 -2.07 -3.48 -16.37
N GLN A 102 -1.37 -3.69 -17.48
CA GLN A 102 -1.35 -4.96 -18.24
C GLN A 102 0.01 -5.65 -18.16
N VAL A 103 0.97 -5.00 -17.49
CA VAL A 103 2.32 -5.48 -17.22
C VAL A 103 2.53 -5.50 -15.71
N PRO A 104 3.49 -6.28 -15.19
CA PRO A 104 3.82 -6.21 -13.77
C PRO A 104 4.24 -4.79 -13.36
N VAL A 105 3.66 -4.32 -12.25
CA VAL A 105 4.17 -3.16 -11.52
C VAL A 105 4.61 -3.64 -10.15
N VAL A 106 5.91 -3.59 -9.90
CA VAL A 106 6.53 -4.17 -8.71
C VAL A 106 7.06 -3.05 -7.82
N LEU A 107 6.47 -2.90 -6.63
CA LEU A 107 7.05 -2.03 -5.61
C LEU A 107 8.08 -2.82 -4.80
N THR A 108 9.17 -2.16 -4.45
CA THR A 108 10.20 -2.70 -3.57
C THR A 108 10.87 -1.59 -2.76
N GLY A 109 11.75 -1.96 -1.84
CA GLY A 109 12.45 -1.03 -0.97
C GLY A 109 13.56 -1.72 -0.18
N ALA A 110 13.96 -1.13 0.93
CA ALA A 110 14.95 -1.70 1.85
C ALA A 110 14.57 -1.36 3.29
N GLN A 111 14.83 -2.29 4.21
CA GLN A 111 14.74 -2.03 5.65
C GLN A 111 16.03 -1.39 6.17
N ARG A 112 17.17 -1.73 5.56
CA ARG A 112 18.48 -1.21 5.90
C ARG A 112 18.92 -0.17 4.87
N SER A 113 19.65 0.85 5.33
CA SER A 113 20.18 1.89 4.46
C SER A 113 21.13 1.32 3.41
N GLY A 114 21.35 2.06 2.32
CA GLY A 114 22.21 1.64 1.21
C GLY A 114 23.69 1.46 1.61
N ASP A 115 24.15 2.23 2.60
CA ASP A 115 25.51 2.14 3.16
C ASP A 115 25.68 1.05 4.23
N HIS A 116 24.60 0.36 4.61
CA HIS A 116 24.68 -0.72 5.58
C HIS A 116 25.44 -1.92 4.97
N PRO A 117 26.40 -2.56 5.68
CA PRO A 117 27.18 -3.68 5.14
C PRO A 117 26.33 -4.88 4.69
N GLU A 118 25.18 -5.05 5.32
CA GLU A 118 24.18 -6.07 4.99
C GLU A 118 22.89 -5.43 4.45
N SER A 119 23.01 -4.40 3.60
CA SER A 119 21.86 -3.77 2.95
C SER A 119 21.05 -4.78 2.14
N ASP A 120 19.73 -4.78 2.33
CA ASP A 120 18.79 -5.64 1.60
C ASP A 120 18.32 -5.02 0.27
N GLY A 121 18.56 -3.73 0.08
CA GLY A 121 18.15 -2.97 -1.10
C GLY A 121 18.59 -3.55 -2.45
N PRO A 122 19.90 -3.82 -2.67
CA PRO A 122 20.37 -4.34 -3.94
C PRO A 122 19.73 -5.69 -4.33
N GLY A 123 19.50 -6.56 -3.34
CA GLY A 123 18.85 -7.87 -3.53
C GLY A 123 17.36 -7.73 -3.84
N ASN A 124 16.65 -6.93 -3.06
CA ASN A 124 15.23 -6.63 -3.27
C ASN A 124 14.98 -6.01 -4.65
N LEU A 125 15.84 -5.09 -5.10
CA LEU A 125 15.75 -4.47 -6.42
C LEU A 125 16.00 -5.47 -7.55
N ARG A 126 16.99 -6.37 -7.40
CA ARG A 126 17.25 -7.44 -8.38
C ARG A 126 16.03 -8.35 -8.50
N ASP A 127 15.47 -8.80 -7.38
CA ASP A 127 14.30 -9.67 -7.37
C ASP A 127 13.08 -8.96 -7.99
N ALA A 128 12.87 -7.68 -7.69
CA ALA A 128 11.80 -6.90 -8.27
C ALA A 128 11.93 -6.75 -9.80
N LEU A 129 13.15 -6.56 -10.31
CA LEU A 129 13.44 -6.53 -11.75
C LEU A 129 13.17 -7.89 -12.40
N THR A 130 13.56 -8.99 -11.76
CA THR A 130 13.22 -10.36 -12.21
C THR A 130 11.71 -10.55 -12.33
N VAL A 131 10.93 -10.10 -11.35
CA VAL A 131 9.46 -10.19 -11.39
C VAL A 131 8.89 -9.29 -12.49
N ALA A 132 9.40 -8.07 -12.64
CA ALA A 132 8.94 -7.13 -13.66
C ALA A 132 9.17 -7.64 -15.09
N ALA A 133 10.27 -8.39 -15.30
CA ALA A 133 10.63 -8.96 -16.59
C ALA A 133 9.98 -10.33 -16.87
N SER A 134 9.18 -10.88 -15.95
CA SER A 134 8.60 -12.23 -16.09
C SER A 134 7.60 -12.38 -17.25
N GLY A 135 7.07 -11.28 -17.77
CA GLY A 135 6.00 -11.29 -18.79
C GLY A 135 4.62 -11.73 -18.25
N GLU A 136 4.53 -12.01 -16.96
CA GLU A 136 3.29 -12.42 -16.29
C GLU A 136 2.34 -11.22 -16.08
N THR A 137 1.04 -11.45 -16.16
CA THR A 137 0.06 -10.40 -15.78
C THR A 137 -0.23 -10.48 -14.28
N LEU A 138 0.57 -9.78 -13.48
CA LEU A 138 0.48 -9.80 -12.01
C LEU A 138 -0.30 -8.62 -11.39
N GLY A 139 -0.57 -7.58 -12.19
CA GLY A 139 -1.07 -6.32 -11.67
C GLY A 139 0.00 -5.58 -10.86
N VAL A 140 -0.41 -4.94 -9.77
CA VAL A 140 0.49 -4.28 -8.82
C VAL A 140 0.81 -5.23 -7.67
N VAL A 141 2.10 -5.53 -7.49
CA VAL A 141 2.63 -6.43 -6.47
C VAL A 141 3.78 -5.79 -5.70
N VAL A 142 4.12 -6.37 -4.56
CA VAL A 142 5.29 -5.99 -3.77
C VAL A 142 6.29 -7.12 -3.78
N CYS A 143 7.55 -6.83 -4.10
CA CYS A 143 8.64 -7.80 -3.99
C CYS A 143 9.59 -7.39 -2.85
N PHE A 144 9.75 -8.26 -1.86
CA PHE A 144 10.57 -8.00 -0.67
C PHE A 144 11.11 -9.32 -0.13
N ALA A 145 12.41 -9.36 0.20
CA ALA A 145 13.09 -10.55 0.73
C ALA A 145 12.82 -11.83 -0.09
N GLY A 146 12.87 -11.73 -1.43
CA GLY A 146 12.59 -12.83 -2.35
C GLY A 146 11.13 -13.30 -2.39
N GLN A 147 10.21 -12.69 -1.65
CA GLN A 147 8.78 -13.00 -1.72
C GLN A 147 8.04 -11.97 -2.58
N VAL A 148 6.97 -12.41 -3.26
CA VAL A 148 6.11 -11.56 -4.06
C VAL A 148 4.71 -11.58 -3.48
N TYR A 149 4.23 -10.43 -3.03
CA TYR A 149 2.95 -10.26 -2.34
C TYR A 149 1.95 -9.50 -3.20
N ALA A 150 0.67 -9.89 -3.10
CA ALA A 150 -0.42 -9.06 -3.56
C ALA A 150 -0.51 -7.77 -2.70
N ALA A 151 -1.00 -6.68 -3.29
CA ALA A 151 -1.16 -5.43 -2.54
C ALA A 151 -2.22 -5.51 -1.41
N PRO A 152 -3.43 -6.09 -1.62
CA PRO A 152 -4.44 -6.17 -0.56
C PRO A 152 -4.01 -7.06 0.62
N GLY A 153 -4.10 -6.51 1.83
CA GLY A 153 -3.78 -7.19 3.09
C GLY A 153 -2.33 -7.05 3.53
N LEU A 154 -1.45 -6.52 2.68
CA LEU A 154 -0.04 -6.34 2.99
C LEU A 154 0.13 -5.35 4.12
N ARG A 155 1.02 -5.67 5.06
CA ARG A 155 1.36 -4.79 6.18
C ARG A 155 2.83 -4.88 6.52
N LYS A 156 3.46 -3.75 6.84
CA LYS A 156 4.75 -3.72 7.54
C LYS A 156 4.51 -4.20 8.97
N ILE A 157 5.21 -5.27 9.35
CA ILE A 157 5.05 -5.94 10.65
C ILE A 157 6.28 -5.83 11.53
N ASP A 158 7.42 -5.41 10.96
CA ASP A 158 8.67 -5.27 11.69
C ASP A 158 9.46 -4.05 11.20
N LEU A 159 10.21 -3.43 12.11
CA LEU A 159 11.01 -2.23 11.85
C LEU A 159 12.41 -2.55 11.30
N ALA A 160 12.92 -3.77 11.50
CA ALA A 160 14.31 -4.14 11.21
C ALA A 160 14.46 -5.52 10.54
N ASP A 161 13.50 -6.43 10.70
CA ASP A 161 13.53 -7.73 10.02
C ASP A 161 13.49 -7.51 8.49
N PRO A 162 14.45 -8.07 7.73
CA PRO A 162 14.47 -8.00 6.27
C PRO A 162 13.21 -8.56 5.61
N ALA A 163 12.49 -9.51 6.22
CA ALA A 163 11.21 -9.97 5.69
C ALA A 163 10.17 -8.86 5.77
N GLY A 164 10.12 -8.12 6.89
CA GLY A 164 9.46 -6.82 7.11
C GLY A 164 7.95 -6.72 6.92
N PHE A 165 7.36 -7.52 6.03
CA PHE A 165 5.98 -7.44 5.55
C PHE A 165 5.26 -8.79 5.62
N ALA A 166 3.97 -8.76 5.93
CA ALA A 166 3.12 -9.95 5.96
C ALA A 166 1.63 -9.61 5.77
N GLY A 167 0.77 -10.62 5.82
CA GLY A 167 -0.69 -10.46 5.86
C GLY A 167 -1.39 -10.51 4.50
N ALA A 168 -0.65 -10.31 3.41
CA ALA A 168 -1.14 -10.48 2.05
C ALA A 168 -1.00 -11.92 1.54
N THR A 169 -1.69 -12.22 0.44
CA THR A 169 -1.46 -13.42 -0.36
C THR A 169 -0.06 -13.36 -0.98
N THR A 170 0.75 -14.40 -0.74
CA THR A 170 2.02 -14.61 -1.45
C THR A 170 1.73 -15.16 -2.85
N VAL A 171 1.93 -14.34 -3.87
CA VAL A 171 1.69 -14.62 -5.29
C VAL A 171 2.80 -15.50 -5.87
N GLY A 172 4.01 -15.41 -5.31
CA GLY A 172 5.14 -16.21 -5.72
C GLY A 172 6.40 -15.83 -4.94
N HIS A 173 7.53 -16.31 -5.42
CA HIS A 173 8.85 -15.99 -4.87
C HIS A 173 9.89 -15.93 -5.98
N VAL A 174 10.99 -15.22 -5.71
CA VAL A 174 12.19 -15.24 -6.54
C VAL A 174 13.22 -16.12 -5.86
N ARG A 175 13.81 -17.04 -6.62
CA ARG A 175 14.89 -17.91 -6.15
C ARG A 175 15.88 -18.11 -7.28
N ASP A 176 17.17 -17.93 -6.97
CA ASP A 176 18.27 -18.10 -7.91
C ASP A 176 18.06 -17.31 -9.23
N GLY A 177 17.50 -16.09 -9.13
CA GLY A 177 17.22 -15.21 -10.27
C GLY A 177 15.98 -15.59 -11.10
N VAL A 178 15.16 -16.52 -10.63
CA VAL A 178 13.95 -16.98 -11.32
C VAL A 178 12.71 -16.69 -10.47
N PHE A 179 11.73 -16.02 -11.08
CA PHE A 179 10.41 -15.85 -10.48
C PHE A 179 9.58 -17.13 -10.65
N VAL A 180 9.05 -17.65 -9.53
CA VAL A 180 8.15 -18.80 -9.49
C VAL A 180 6.79 -18.35 -8.96
N ARG A 181 5.82 -18.26 -9.87
CA ARG A 181 4.43 -17.96 -9.54
C ARG A 181 3.81 -19.13 -8.79
N SER A 182 3.20 -18.85 -7.64
CA SER A 182 2.54 -19.83 -6.78
C SER A 182 1.01 -19.77 -6.90
N CYS A 183 0.44 -18.59 -7.12
CA CYS A 183 -1.00 -18.41 -7.33
C CYS A 183 -1.32 -17.14 -8.11
N ASP A 184 -2.59 -16.90 -8.36
CA ASP A 184 -3.07 -15.65 -8.95
C ASP A 184 -3.16 -14.55 -7.89
N ALA A 185 -2.65 -13.37 -8.23
CA ALA A 185 -2.91 -12.18 -7.43
C ALA A 185 -4.42 -11.86 -7.48
N PRO A 186 -5.04 -11.44 -6.36
CA PRO A 186 -6.36 -10.82 -6.40
C PRO A 186 -6.38 -9.69 -7.44
N ALA A 187 -7.52 -9.50 -8.11
CA ALA A 187 -7.73 -8.41 -9.04
C ALA A 187 -8.56 -7.29 -8.36
N PRO A 188 -7.94 -6.40 -7.57
CA PRO A 188 -8.67 -5.44 -6.75
C PRO A 188 -9.14 -4.22 -7.55
N PHE A 189 -8.79 -4.09 -8.83
CA PHE A 189 -9.08 -2.91 -9.64
C PHE A 189 -10.54 -2.44 -9.53
N LEU A 190 -10.71 -1.14 -9.30
CA LEU A 190 -12.00 -0.44 -9.14
C LEU A 190 -12.29 0.52 -10.28
N GLY A 191 -11.25 1.08 -10.89
CA GLY A 191 -11.37 2.05 -11.97
C GLY A 191 -10.24 3.07 -11.95
N THR A 192 -9.95 3.65 -13.11
CA THR A 192 -8.87 4.62 -13.25
C THR A 192 -9.24 5.97 -12.62
N VAL A 193 -8.41 6.47 -11.71
CA VAL A 193 -8.63 7.77 -11.04
C VAL A 193 -7.64 8.82 -11.57
N THR A 194 -8.16 9.87 -12.21
CA THR A 194 -7.36 10.98 -12.79
C THR A 194 -7.73 12.37 -12.26
N ARG A 195 -8.76 12.49 -11.40
CA ARG A 195 -9.20 13.77 -10.83
C ARG A 195 -8.13 14.36 -9.89
N ALA A 196 -7.88 15.67 -9.90
CA ALA A 196 -6.84 16.28 -9.06
C ALA A 196 -7.16 16.29 -7.55
N ALA A 197 -8.44 16.43 -7.20
CA ALA A 197 -8.89 16.42 -5.81
C ALA A 197 -9.43 15.03 -5.43
N LEU A 198 -8.75 14.37 -4.50
CA LEU A 198 -9.17 13.09 -3.96
C LEU A 198 -10.05 13.29 -2.70
N PRO A 199 -11.01 12.39 -2.46
CA PRO A 199 -11.91 12.49 -1.31
C PRO A 199 -11.10 12.38 -0.01
N ARG A 200 -11.38 13.26 0.95
CA ARG A 200 -10.73 13.21 2.26
C ARG A 200 -11.30 12.04 3.06
N VAL A 201 -10.41 11.16 3.49
CA VAL A 201 -10.71 10.05 4.40
C VAL A 201 -9.71 10.08 5.55
N ASP A 202 -10.21 10.02 6.78
CA ASP A 202 -9.40 10.05 8.00
C ASP A 202 -9.56 8.75 8.81
N ILE A 203 -8.52 8.40 9.57
CA ILE A 203 -8.52 7.25 10.48
C ILE A 203 -8.79 7.76 11.90
N VAL A 204 -9.68 7.07 12.61
CA VAL A 204 -10.03 7.34 14.01
C VAL A 204 -9.68 6.12 14.84
N SER A 205 -8.64 6.21 15.65
CA SER A 205 -8.32 5.17 16.64
C SER A 205 -9.31 5.22 17.79
N LEU A 206 -9.95 4.07 18.06
CA LEU A 206 -10.85 3.91 19.19
C LEU A 206 -10.11 3.29 20.38
N TYR A 207 -10.50 3.73 21.57
CA TYR A 207 -9.93 3.32 22.84
C TYR A 207 -11.00 3.39 23.93
N PRO A 208 -10.79 2.78 25.11
CA PRO A 208 -11.72 2.92 26.23
C PRO A 208 -11.94 4.40 26.57
N GLY A 209 -13.19 4.85 26.50
CA GLY A 209 -13.54 6.26 26.70
C GLY A 209 -13.42 7.16 25.46
N ALA A 210 -13.17 6.62 24.26
CA ALA A 210 -13.25 7.40 23.03
C ALA A 210 -14.64 8.06 22.88
N ASP A 211 -14.66 9.32 22.48
CA ASP A 211 -15.87 10.13 22.32
C ASP A 211 -16.07 10.56 20.86
N ALA A 212 -16.98 11.51 20.64
CA ALA A 212 -17.31 12.01 19.31
C ALA A 212 -16.28 13.02 18.75
N VAL A 213 -15.35 13.53 19.56
CA VAL A 213 -14.56 14.73 19.24
C VAL A 213 -13.76 14.53 17.96
N ALA A 214 -13.05 13.41 17.83
CA ALA A 214 -12.22 13.13 16.66
C ALA A 214 -13.08 12.92 15.39
N LEU A 215 -14.18 12.17 15.49
CA LEU A 215 -15.08 11.90 14.37
C LEU A 215 -15.67 13.21 13.82
N ASP A 216 -16.20 14.05 14.71
CA ASP A 216 -16.80 15.32 14.33
C ASP A 216 -15.75 16.32 13.84
N ALA A 217 -14.54 16.32 14.39
CA ALA A 217 -13.46 17.19 13.93
C ALA A 217 -13.06 16.88 12.49
N TYR A 218 -12.90 15.61 12.13
CA TYR A 218 -12.58 15.22 10.75
C TYR A 218 -13.69 15.57 9.77
N VAL A 219 -14.96 15.32 10.14
CA VAL A 219 -16.11 15.69 9.30
C VAL A 219 -16.21 17.21 9.12
N ARG A 220 -16.03 18.01 10.18
CA ARG A 220 -15.96 19.48 10.07
C ARG A 220 -14.80 19.93 9.18
N ALA A 221 -13.71 19.18 9.14
CA ALA A 221 -12.55 19.44 8.28
C ALA A 221 -12.72 18.90 6.84
N GLY A 222 -13.91 18.41 6.49
CA GLY A 222 -14.28 17.99 5.13
C GLY A 222 -14.11 16.51 4.83
N ALA A 223 -13.94 15.65 5.84
CA ALA A 223 -13.90 14.22 5.62
C ALA A 223 -15.22 13.73 5.00
N GLN A 224 -15.10 12.97 3.90
CA GLN A 224 -16.22 12.30 3.23
C GLN A 224 -16.35 10.84 3.70
N GLY A 225 -15.31 10.32 4.34
CA GLY A 225 -15.32 9.02 4.95
C GLY A 225 -14.41 8.92 6.17
N LEU A 226 -14.71 7.98 7.04
CA LEU A 226 -13.95 7.68 8.25
C LEU A 226 -13.62 6.19 8.30
N VAL A 227 -12.43 5.86 8.80
CA VAL A 227 -12.04 4.49 9.13
C VAL A 227 -11.87 4.39 10.63
N LEU A 228 -12.73 3.60 11.27
CA LEU A 228 -12.65 3.35 12.70
C LEU A 228 -11.70 2.19 12.95
N GLU A 229 -10.56 2.48 13.58
CA GLU A 229 -9.68 1.46 14.13
C GLU A 229 -10.22 1.03 15.49
N SER A 230 -11.12 0.05 15.46
CA SER A 230 -11.89 -0.39 16.62
C SER A 230 -11.11 -1.32 17.55
N MET A 231 -11.74 -1.64 18.69
CA MET A 231 -11.19 -2.57 19.67
C MET A 231 -11.65 -4.01 19.39
N GLY A 232 -10.73 -4.96 19.49
CA GLY A 232 -11.04 -6.39 19.44
C GLY A 232 -11.75 -6.79 18.14
N ALA A 233 -12.91 -7.43 18.28
CA ALA A 233 -13.71 -7.96 17.17
C ALA A 233 -14.62 -6.92 16.50
N GLY A 234 -14.21 -5.65 16.43
CA GLY A 234 -15.00 -4.62 15.73
C GLY A 234 -15.82 -3.73 16.66
N ASN A 235 -15.47 -3.66 17.94
CA ASN A 235 -16.36 -3.09 18.96
C ASN A 235 -16.07 -1.59 19.22
N ALA A 236 -17.14 -0.85 19.49
CA ALA A 236 -17.13 0.53 19.95
C ALA A 236 -18.11 0.72 21.13
N ASN A 237 -17.97 1.85 21.84
CA ASN A 237 -18.92 2.25 22.88
C ASN A 237 -20.16 2.94 22.29
N ASP A 238 -21.18 3.17 23.13
CA ASP A 238 -22.46 3.75 22.71
C ASP A 238 -22.33 5.14 22.09
N VAL A 239 -21.49 6.02 22.67
CA VAL A 239 -21.26 7.38 22.16
C VAL A 239 -20.73 7.35 20.72
N VAL A 240 -19.78 6.46 20.45
CA VAL A 240 -19.23 6.29 19.09
C VAL A 240 -20.28 5.72 18.15
N ILE A 241 -21.06 4.73 18.57
CA ILE A 241 -22.12 4.12 17.75
C ILE A 241 -23.19 5.15 17.37
N GLU A 242 -23.68 5.93 18.33
CA GLU A 242 -24.65 7.00 18.10
C GLU A 242 -24.09 8.07 17.15
N THR A 243 -22.82 8.44 17.34
CA THR A 243 -22.11 9.37 16.45
C THR A 243 -22.02 8.83 15.03
N VAL A 244 -21.67 7.55 14.85
CA VAL A 244 -21.61 6.90 13.54
C VAL A 244 -22.97 6.92 12.85
N SER A 245 -24.06 6.57 13.56
CA SER A 245 -25.42 6.61 12.99
C SER A 245 -25.74 7.99 12.42
N ARG A 246 -25.52 9.04 13.24
CA ARG A 246 -25.73 10.43 12.82
C ARG A 246 -24.85 10.82 11.62
N LEU A 247 -23.59 10.41 11.59
CA LEU A 247 -22.68 10.77 10.50
C LEU A 247 -23.05 10.06 9.19
N VAL A 248 -23.45 8.79 9.26
CA VAL A 248 -23.89 8.01 8.10
C VAL A 248 -25.19 8.57 7.52
N GLU A 249 -26.14 8.97 8.37
CA GLU A 249 -27.36 9.68 7.94
C GLU A 249 -27.05 10.98 7.18
N ASN A 250 -25.95 11.65 7.52
CA ASN A 250 -25.44 12.85 6.83
C ASN A 250 -24.53 12.54 5.64
N GLY A 251 -24.48 11.28 5.19
CA GLY A 251 -23.77 10.86 3.97
C GLY A 251 -22.30 10.51 4.16
N ILE A 252 -21.77 10.52 5.38
CA ILE A 252 -20.38 10.10 5.65
C ILE A 252 -20.28 8.58 5.55
N ARG A 253 -19.28 8.09 4.81
CA ARG A 253 -19.01 6.64 4.71
C ARG A 253 -18.09 6.19 5.84
N VAL A 254 -18.51 5.19 6.61
CA VAL A 254 -17.74 4.70 7.76
C VAL A 254 -17.33 3.26 7.52
N LEU A 255 -16.02 3.00 7.55
CA LEU A 255 -15.45 1.66 7.60
C LEU A 255 -15.06 1.30 9.04
N VAL A 256 -15.20 0.04 9.41
CA VAL A 256 -14.74 -0.50 10.68
C VAL A 256 -13.64 -1.52 10.43
N THR A 257 -12.45 -1.24 10.95
CA THR A 257 -11.33 -2.20 11.08
C THR A 257 -10.98 -2.37 12.55
N THR A 258 -9.85 -2.98 12.88
CA THR A 258 -9.42 -3.27 14.25
C THR A 258 -7.95 -2.93 14.42
N ARG A 259 -7.60 -2.48 15.63
CA ARG A 259 -6.19 -2.35 16.04
C ARG A 259 -5.50 -3.71 16.24
N VAL A 260 -6.24 -4.82 16.27
CA VAL A 260 -5.68 -6.16 16.48
C VAL A 260 -4.86 -6.54 15.25
N PRO A 261 -3.54 -6.81 15.36
CA PRO A 261 -2.68 -7.02 14.19
C PRO A 261 -3.07 -8.24 13.33
N GLY A 262 -3.50 -9.33 13.97
CA GLY A 262 -3.82 -10.60 13.31
C GLY A 262 -5.33 -10.92 13.26
N GLY A 263 -5.68 -11.87 12.40
CA GLY A 263 -7.05 -12.38 12.27
C GLY A 263 -7.96 -11.55 11.36
N ALA A 264 -9.10 -12.15 11.02
CA ALA A 264 -10.18 -11.46 10.32
C ALA A 264 -11.21 -10.97 11.34
N LEU A 265 -11.74 -9.76 11.13
CA LEU A 265 -12.88 -9.27 11.89
C LEU A 265 -14.10 -10.14 11.60
N THR A 266 -14.70 -10.65 12.67
CA THR A 266 -15.99 -11.32 12.63
C THR A 266 -16.95 -10.57 13.54
N THR A 267 -18.13 -10.25 13.01
CA THR A 267 -19.17 -9.57 13.78
C THR A 267 -19.97 -10.62 14.55
N GLY A 268 -19.55 -10.88 15.78
CA GLY A 268 -20.22 -11.83 16.68
C GLY A 268 -20.76 -11.22 17.97
N TYR A 269 -20.44 -9.95 18.25
CA TYR A 269 -20.81 -9.26 19.49
C TYR A 269 -21.78 -8.11 19.22
N ALA A 270 -22.70 -7.87 20.15
CA ALA A 270 -23.75 -6.85 20.03
C ALA A 270 -23.22 -5.42 19.71
N PRO A 271 -22.10 -4.93 20.29
CA PRO A 271 -21.58 -3.60 19.93
C PRO A 271 -21.10 -3.51 18.47
N GLY A 272 -20.44 -4.54 17.95
CA GLY A 272 -20.05 -4.60 16.54
C GLY A 272 -21.24 -4.68 15.58
N GLN A 273 -22.29 -5.43 15.95
CA GLN A 273 -23.53 -5.47 15.17
C GLN A 273 -24.22 -4.09 15.11
N ARG A 274 -24.27 -3.37 16.25
CA ARG A 274 -24.86 -2.02 16.28
C ARG A 274 -24.13 -1.00 15.40
N LEU A 275 -22.82 -1.15 15.18
CA LEU A 275 -22.10 -0.32 14.19
C LEU A 275 -22.57 -0.60 12.76
N ILE A 276 -22.85 -1.87 12.43
CA ILE A 276 -23.41 -2.25 11.11
C ILE A 276 -24.82 -1.72 10.97
N ASP A 277 -25.64 -1.83 12.02
CA ASP A 277 -27.01 -1.33 12.05
C ASP A 277 -27.04 0.20 11.92
N ALA A 278 -26.04 0.90 12.47
CA ALA A 278 -25.78 2.33 12.26
C ALA A 278 -25.25 2.67 10.85
N GLY A 279 -25.10 1.68 9.97
CA GLY A 279 -24.75 1.83 8.56
C GLY A 279 -23.25 1.80 8.25
N ALA A 280 -22.39 1.50 9.23
CA ALA A 280 -20.97 1.27 8.96
C ALA A 280 -20.74 -0.05 8.20
N VAL A 281 -19.61 -0.14 7.49
CA VAL A 281 -19.20 -1.35 6.75
C VAL A 281 -17.95 -1.93 7.41
N VAL A 282 -18.02 -3.19 7.80
CA VAL A 282 -16.89 -3.89 8.43
C VAL A 282 -15.93 -4.37 7.35
N VAL A 283 -14.63 -4.15 7.56
CA VAL A 283 -13.57 -4.60 6.66
C VAL A 283 -12.81 -5.76 7.33
N PRO A 284 -13.00 -7.01 6.90
CA PRO A 284 -12.50 -8.16 7.62
C PRO A 284 -10.98 -8.23 7.75
N ARG A 285 -10.25 -8.01 6.65
CA ARG A 285 -8.81 -8.32 6.57
C ARG A 285 -7.89 -7.11 6.49
N LEU A 286 -8.36 -5.98 5.95
CA LEU A 286 -7.53 -4.77 5.83
C LEU A 286 -7.47 -4.02 7.16
N ARG A 287 -6.29 -3.52 7.50
CA ARG A 287 -6.07 -2.62 8.65
C ARG A 287 -6.28 -1.17 8.26
N SER A 288 -6.29 -0.29 9.25
CA SER A 288 -6.68 1.12 9.13
C SER A 288 -5.99 1.85 7.97
N ALA A 289 -4.67 1.67 7.81
CA ALA A 289 -3.88 2.17 6.69
C ALA A 289 -4.49 1.80 5.32
N GLN A 290 -4.61 0.51 5.04
CA GLN A 290 -5.16 0.02 3.78
C GLN A 290 -6.67 0.22 3.62
N ALA A 291 -7.46 0.16 4.70
CA ALA A 291 -8.89 0.44 4.67
C ALA A 291 -9.17 1.91 4.30
N ARG A 292 -8.32 2.84 4.73
CA ARG A 292 -8.40 4.25 4.32
C ARG A 292 -8.19 4.42 2.82
N VAL A 293 -7.18 3.74 2.28
CA VAL A 293 -6.90 3.72 0.84
C VAL A 293 -8.08 3.13 0.06
N LEU A 294 -8.64 2.02 0.53
CA LEU A 294 -9.81 1.38 -0.07
C LEU A 294 -11.00 2.34 -0.13
N LEU A 295 -11.33 3.00 0.98
CA LEU A 295 -12.45 3.93 1.03
C LEU A 295 -12.24 5.13 0.09
N MET A 296 -11.01 5.66 0.07
CA MET A 296 -10.65 6.76 -0.82
C MET A 296 -10.81 6.37 -2.29
N ALA A 297 -10.36 5.16 -2.66
CA ALA A 297 -10.50 4.64 -4.02
C ALA A 297 -11.97 4.41 -4.38
N ALA A 298 -12.75 3.76 -3.52
CA ALA A 298 -14.18 3.50 -3.76
C ALA A 298 -14.99 4.80 -3.93
N LEU A 299 -14.74 5.82 -3.10
CA LEU A 299 -15.33 7.16 -3.27
C LEU A 299 -14.86 7.85 -4.56
N SER A 300 -13.63 7.58 -5.00
CA SER A 300 -13.06 8.14 -6.23
C SER A 300 -13.58 7.46 -7.50
N THR A 301 -14.07 6.23 -7.42
CA THR A 301 -14.61 5.47 -8.56
C THR A 301 -16.13 5.38 -8.53
N GLY A 302 -16.77 5.80 -7.43
CA GLY A 302 -18.21 5.61 -7.23
C GLY A 302 -18.60 4.14 -7.05
N SER A 303 -17.65 3.31 -6.60
CA SER A 303 -17.88 1.88 -6.39
C SER A 303 -18.76 1.62 -5.17
N ASP A 304 -19.58 0.57 -5.24
CA ASP A 304 -20.34 0.10 -4.09
C ASP A 304 -19.39 -0.48 -3.04
N LEU A 305 -19.33 0.17 -1.87
CA LEU A 305 -18.33 -0.15 -0.85
C LEU A 305 -18.50 -1.56 -0.27
N ARG A 306 -19.74 -2.04 -0.13
CA ARG A 306 -20.00 -3.38 0.41
C ARG A 306 -19.56 -4.45 -0.58
N ALA A 307 -19.95 -4.33 -1.84
CA ALA A 307 -19.53 -5.24 -2.90
C ALA A 307 -18.01 -5.28 -3.07
N VAL A 308 -17.34 -4.13 -2.93
CA VAL A 308 -15.88 -4.06 -2.98
C VAL A 308 -15.23 -4.80 -1.82
N VAL A 309 -15.72 -4.60 -0.59
CA VAL A 309 -15.20 -5.30 0.60
C VAL A 309 -15.43 -6.81 0.47
N ASP A 310 -16.63 -7.23 0.08
CA ASP A 310 -16.97 -8.66 -0.08
C ASP A 310 -16.06 -9.34 -1.10
N ARG A 311 -15.66 -8.64 -2.18
CA ARG A 311 -14.73 -9.15 -3.20
C ARG A 311 -13.30 -9.29 -2.68
N LEU A 312 -12.86 -8.42 -1.78
CA LEU A 312 -11.50 -8.45 -1.21
C LEU A 312 -11.39 -9.43 -0.02
N GLY A 313 -12.53 -9.82 0.55
CA GLY A 313 -12.63 -10.78 1.65
C GLY A 313 -12.24 -10.22 3.02
#